data_AF-A0A7S3PUB6-F1
#
_entry.id   AF-A0A7S3PUB6-F1
#
_cell.length_a   1.000
_cell.length_b   1.000
_cell.length_c   1.000
_cell.angle_alpha   90.00
_cell.angle_beta   90.00
_cell.angle_gamma   90.00
#
_symmetry.space_group_name_H-M   'P 1'
#
loop_
_entity.id
_entity.type
_entity.pdbx_description
1 polymer ?
#
loop_
_entity_poly.entity_id
_entity_poly.type
_entity_poly.pdbx_seq_one_letter_code
_entity_poly.pdbx_strand_id
1 'polypeptide(L)'
;MTSEQVEVPLMPTNVRLAYSDDRESLSVRNSVLPLVDPDSTLEIPKDVADGFLILLSSGIKSFNAIKVQKEEVKEAKKSSAGSGEATAQSPLPDSSTEMTSEELSAIQLAFAALTDGNVIEATFGVESTGGLKRHKNTSEVAYNASKAAKQAIMDAAIPSDSIRQLAVETYIKAFEIVVTYHINLSTVGFITWCFKHQKFRDTAADELMSAFGPLAEAIAASI
;
A
#
# COMPACT_ATOMS: atom_id res chain seq x y z
N MET A 1 -27.24 -5.51 67.55
CA MET A 1 -25.85 -5.36 67.06
C MET A 1 -25.89 -5.38 65.55
N THR A 2 -26.09 -4.21 64.96
CA THR A 2 -26.22 -4.00 63.51
C THR A 2 -24.98 -3.27 63.05
N SER A 3 -24.16 -3.95 62.24
CA SER A 3 -22.93 -3.39 61.69
C SER A 3 -23.28 -2.54 60.46
N GLU A 4 -23.10 -1.22 60.56
CA GLU A 4 -23.12 -0.30 59.43
C GLU A 4 -21.89 -0.54 58.56
N GLN A 5 -22.11 -0.86 57.28
CA GLN A 5 -21.05 -0.87 56.27
C GLN A 5 -20.97 0.52 55.65
N VAL A 6 -19.82 1.17 55.80
CA VAL A 6 -19.48 2.45 55.19
C VAL A 6 -18.90 2.16 53.80
N GLU A 7 -19.67 2.46 52.75
CA GLU A 7 -19.19 2.46 51.36
C GLU A 7 -18.20 3.62 51.14
N VAL A 8 -16.96 3.28 50.81
CA VAL A 8 -15.92 4.26 50.43
C VAL A 8 -15.90 4.38 48.90
N PRO A 9 -16.18 5.56 48.32
CA PRO A 9 -16.14 5.76 46.87
C PRO A 9 -14.68 5.74 46.38
N LEU A 10 -14.38 4.86 45.42
CA LEU A 10 -13.02 4.62 44.89
C LEU A 10 -12.54 5.63 43.84
N MET A 11 -13.17 6.80 43.66
CA MET A 11 -12.80 7.73 42.59
C MET A 11 -12.63 9.18 43.06
N PRO A 12 -11.45 9.80 42.86
CA PRO A 12 -11.22 11.20 43.19
C PRO A 12 -12.00 12.13 42.23
N THR A 13 -12.82 13.00 42.80
CA THR A 13 -13.85 13.81 42.12
C THR A 13 -13.31 15.02 41.36
N ASN A 14 -11.99 15.19 41.18
CA ASN A 14 -11.41 16.46 40.70
C ASN A 14 -10.34 16.31 39.61
N VAL A 15 -10.50 15.40 38.65
CA VAL A 15 -9.70 15.44 37.41
C VAL A 15 -10.54 16.12 36.33
N ARG A 16 -10.44 17.45 36.28
CA ARG A 16 -10.97 18.25 35.19
C ARG A 16 -10.05 18.04 33.99
N LEU A 17 -10.33 17.00 33.19
CA LEU A 17 -9.74 16.82 31.86
C LEU A 17 -10.18 18.01 31.01
N ALA A 18 -9.34 19.04 30.98
CA ALA A 18 -9.40 20.07 29.96
C ALA A 18 -9.00 19.40 28.63
N TYR A 19 -9.99 18.87 27.91
CA TYR A 19 -9.87 18.72 26.47
C TYR A 19 -9.74 20.15 25.93
N SER A 20 -8.51 20.59 25.70
CA SER A 20 -8.28 21.65 24.72
C SER A 20 -8.76 21.08 23.41
N ASP A 21 -9.97 21.50 23.04
CA ASP A 21 -10.58 21.31 21.73
C ASP A 21 -9.76 22.15 20.75
N ASP A 22 -8.50 21.74 20.54
CA ASP A 22 -7.62 22.19 19.48
C ASP A 22 -8.16 21.58 18.20
N ARG A 23 -9.37 22.02 17.83
CA ARG A 23 -9.83 22.08 16.45
C ARG A 23 -8.90 23.05 15.75
N GLU A 24 -7.68 22.59 15.47
CA GLU A 24 -6.95 23.06 14.31
C GLU A 24 -7.94 23.00 13.17
N SER A 25 -8.43 24.18 12.80
CA SER A 25 -9.19 24.40 11.59
C SER A 25 -8.25 24.00 10.47
N LEU A 26 -8.32 22.71 10.11
CA LEU A 26 -7.67 22.13 8.95
C LEU A 26 -8.09 23.02 7.80
N SER A 27 -7.18 23.92 7.40
CA SER A 27 -7.37 24.67 6.19
C SER A 27 -7.57 23.63 5.10
N VAL A 28 -8.78 23.58 4.55
CA VAL A 28 -9.19 22.73 3.43
C VAL A 28 -8.41 23.19 2.21
N ARG A 29 -7.11 22.95 2.22
CA ARG A 29 -6.19 23.27 1.13
C ARG A 29 -5.89 21.97 0.44
N ASN A 30 -6.84 21.48 -0.38
CA ASN A 30 -6.63 20.48 -1.43
C ASN A 30 -5.57 19.41 -1.12
N SER A 31 -5.50 18.93 0.12
CA SER A 31 -4.50 17.95 0.50
C SER A 31 -5.07 16.65 0.00
N VAL A 32 -4.57 16.21 -1.15
CA VAL A 32 -4.90 14.91 -1.73
C VAL A 32 -4.83 13.89 -0.60
N LEU A 33 -5.94 13.18 -0.38
CA LEU A 33 -6.03 12.17 0.68
C LEU A 33 -4.87 11.18 0.47
N PRO A 34 -4.00 10.97 1.48
CA PRO A 34 -2.90 10.03 1.33
C PRO A 34 -3.49 8.64 1.13
N LEU A 35 -3.17 8.00 0.02
CA LEU A 35 -3.57 6.62 -0.28
C LEU A 35 -2.49 5.60 0.09
N VAL A 36 -1.26 6.06 0.30
CA VAL A 36 -0.09 5.26 0.63
C VAL A 36 0.87 6.10 1.47
N ASP A 37 1.57 5.47 2.41
CA ASP A 37 2.76 6.04 3.03
C ASP A 37 4.01 5.32 2.48
N PRO A 38 4.82 5.96 1.62
CA PRO A 38 5.96 5.32 0.98
C PRO A 38 6.96 4.75 1.99
N ASP A 39 7.20 5.44 3.10
CA ASP A 39 8.16 5.01 4.11
C ASP A 39 7.72 3.72 4.78
N SER A 40 6.48 3.68 5.28
CA SER A 40 5.90 2.47 5.85
C SER A 40 5.78 1.33 4.84
N THR A 41 5.44 1.65 3.59
CA THR A 41 5.25 0.65 2.53
C THR A 41 6.56 -0.06 2.15
N LEU A 42 7.68 0.68 2.10
CA LEU A 42 9.00 0.10 1.81
C LEU A 42 9.57 -0.70 2.99
N GLU A 43 9.07 -0.47 4.21
CA GLU A 43 9.43 -1.23 5.41
C GLU A 43 8.71 -2.59 5.51
N ILE A 44 7.70 -2.85 4.67
CA ILE A 44 7.00 -4.14 4.64
C ILE A 44 7.99 -5.27 4.36
N PRO A 45 8.02 -6.33 5.20
CA PRO A 45 8.88 -7.48 4.97
C PRO A 45 8.64 -8.11 3.60
N LYS A 46 9.73 -8.53 2.94
CA LYS A 46 9.69 -9.13 1.60
C LYS A 46 8.62 -10.22 1.46
N ASP A 47 8.55 -11.14 2.41
CA ASP A 47 7.65 -12.30 2.34
C ASP A 47 6.17 -11.88 2.51
N VAL A 48 5.92 -10.81 3.28
CA VAL A 48 4.58 -10.23 3.43
C VAL A 48 4.16 -9.51 2.15
N ALA A 49 5.06 -8.71 1.56
CA ALA A 49 4.82 -8.04 0.29
C ALA A 49 4.57 -9.04 -0.85
N ASP A 50 5.33 -10.13 -0.90
CA ASP A 50 5.13 -11.22 -1.87
C ASP A 50 3.78 -11.92 -1.66
N GLY A 51 3.38 -12.17 -0.41
CA GLY A 51 2.07 -12.72 -0.08
C GLY A 51 0.92 -11.84 -0.56
N PHE A 52 1.00 -10.52 -0.34
CA PHE A 52 0.01 -9.58 -0.86
C PHE A 52 0.02 -9.49 -2.38
N LEU A 53 1.21 -9.49 -3.01
CA LEU A 53 1.33 -9.49 -4.47
C LEU A 53 0.67 -10.74 -5.09
N ILE A 54 0.91 -11.92 -4.53
CA ILE A 54 0.29 -13.18 -4.95
C ILE A 54 -1.22 -13.10 -4.77
N LEU A 55 -1.71 -12.64 -3.62
CA LEU A 55 -3.13 -12.52 -3.34
C LEU A 55 -3.83 -11.61 -4.34
N LEU A 56 -3.32 -10.40 -4.53
CA LEU A 56 -3.96 -9.39 -5.38
C LEU A 56 -3.85 -9.74 -6.88
N SER A 57 -2.74 -10.35 -7.29
CA SER A 57 -2.54 -10.78 -8.68
C SER A 57 -3.12 -12.16 -8.99
N SER A 58 -3.85 -12.78 -8.06
CA SER A 58 -4.37 -14.14 -8.19
C SER A 58 -3.29 -15.18 -8.56
N GLY A 59 -2.08 -15.01 -8.02
CA GLY A 59 -0.93 -15.89 -8.23
C GLY A 59 -0.18 -15.68 -9.54
N ILE A 60 -0.57 -14.71 -10.36
CA ILE A 60 0.12 -14.40 -11.63
C ILE A 60 1.50 -13.80 -11.38
N LYS A 61 1.63 -12.95 -10.34
CA LYS A 61 2.89 -12.29 -9.96
C LYS A 61 3.40 -12.85 -8.64
N SER A 62 4.72 -12.98 -8.55
CA SER A 62 5.44 -13.36 -7.34
C SER A 62 6.88 -12.85 -7.39
N PHE A 63 7.55 -12.87 -6.24
CA PHE A 63 8.96 -12.53 -6.09
C PHE A 63 9.84 -13.33 -7.05
N ASN A 64 9.61 -14.65 -7.15
CA ASN A 64 10.41 -15.51 -8.02
C ASN A 64 10.18 -15.18 -9.50
N ALA A 65 8.94 -14.92 -9.91
CA ALA A 65 8.62 -14.51 -11.27
C ALA A 65 9.33 -13.19 -11.66
N ILE A 66 9.26 -12.17 -10.79
CA ILE A 66 9.92 -10.87 -11.00
C ILE A 66 11.44 -11.02 -11.03
N LYS A 67 12.00 -11.86 -10.15
CA LYS A 67 13.44 -12.12 -10.10
C LYS A 67 13.95 -12.75 -11.39
N VAL A 68 13.27 -13.79 -11.89
CA VAL A 68 13.64 -14.46 -13.15
C VAL A 68 13.58 -13.49 -14.33
N GLN A 69 12.49 -12.72 -14.46
CA GLN A 69 12.36 -11.70 -15.51
C GLN A 69 13.52 -10.68 -15.47
N LYS A 70 13.94 -10.25 -14.28
CA LYS A 70 15.10 -9.34 -14.12
C LYS A 70 16.42 -9.97 -14.53
N GLU A 71 16.62 -11.27 -14.30
CA GLU A 71 17.82 -11.99 -14.69
C GLU A 71 17.88 -12.16 -16.21
N GLU A 72 16.78 -12.55 -16.84
CA GLU A 72 16.65 -12.67 -18.30
C GLU A 72 16.94 -11.33 -19.03
N VAL A 73 16.39 -10.22 -18.52
CA VAL A 73 16.65 -8.88 -19.08
C VAL A 73 18.12 -8.47 -18.96
N LYS A 74 18.81 -8.90 -17.89
CA LYS A 74 20.26 -8.64 -17.72
C LYS A 74 21.10 -9.46 -18.69
N GLU A 75 20.75 -10.72 -18.92
CA GLU A 75 21.44 -11.58 -19.89
C GLU A 75 21.26 -11.07 -21.32
N ALA A 76 20.04 -10.68 -21.69
CA ALA A 76 19.75 -10.10 -23.01
C ALA A 76 20.55 -8.81 -23.28
N LYS A 77 20.72 -7.94 -22.28
CA LYS A 77 21.55 -6.72 -22.42
C LYS A 77 23.03 -7.03 -22.57
N LYS A 78 23.53 -8.12 -21.98
CA LYS A 78 24.94 -8.53 -22.10
C LYS A 78 25.25 -9.10 -23.47
N SER A 79 24.31 -9.83 -24.08
CA SER A 79 24.45 -10.35 -25.45
C SER A 79 24.23 -9.27 -26.52
N SER A 80 23.41 -8.26 -26.27
CA SER A 80 23.13 -7.18 -27.24
C SER A 80 24.17 -6.05 -27.25
N ALA A 81 25.08 -5.97 -26.27
CA ALA A 81 26.11 -4.92 -26.19
C ALA A 81 27.16 -4.94 -27.32
N GLY A 82 27.07 -5.90 -28.26
CA GLY A 82 27.96 -6.03 -29.42
C GLY A 82 27.34 -5.69 -30.78
N SER A 83 26.04 -5.41 -30.88
CA SER A 83 25.38 -5.11 -32.16
C SER A 83 24.61 -3.80 -32.06
N GLY A 84 25.14 -2.76 -32.69
CA GLY A 84 24.43 -1.50 -32.84
C GLY A 84 23.16 -1.66 -33.69
N GLU A 85 22.18 -0.83 -33.37
CA GLU A 85 21.16 -0.29 -34.28
C GLU A 85 19.96 -1.19 -34.66
N ALA A 86 18.80 -0.88 -34.09
CA ALA A 86 17.68 -0.24 -34.82
C ALA A 86 16.40 -0.25 -33.97
N THR A 87 15.77 0.92 -33.88
CA THR A 87 14.53 1.24 -33.17
C THR A 87 13.33 0.51 -33.80
N ALA A 88 12.69 -0.40 -33.06
CA ALA A 88 11.39 -0.96 -33.44
C ALA A 88 10.33 -0.56 -32.40
N GLN A 89 9.37 0.26 -32.84
CA GLN A 89 8.18 0.64 -32.08
C GLN A 89 7.36 -0.62 -31.78
N SER A 90 7.14 -0.90 -30.49
CA SER A 90 6.30 -1.99 -30.04
C SER A 90 4.82 -1.62 -30.26
N PRO A 91 3.98 -2.50 -30.80
CA PRO A 91 2.55 -2.24 -30.99
C PRO A 91 1.87 -2.12 -29.62
N LEU A 92 1.18 -1.01 -29.38
CA LEU A 92 0.27 -0.86 -28.25
C LEU A 92 -0.93 -1.80 -28.45
N PRO A 93 -1.24 -2.70 -27.51
CA PRO A 93 -2.45 -3.51 -27.59
C PRO A 93 -3.69 -2.62 -27.39
N ASP A 94 -4.56 -2.60 -28.40
CA ASP A 94 -5.84 -1.88 -28.39
C ASP A 94 -6.77 -2.53 -27.35
N SER A 95 -6.95 -1.85 -26.22
CA SER A 95 -7.59 -2.36 -25.00
C SER A 95 -9.11 -2.23 -25.06
N SER A 96 -9.77 -3.12 -25.79
CA SER A 96 -11.21 -3.41 -25.66
C SER A 96 -11.47 -4.91 -25.56
N THR A 97 -10.59 -5.62 -24.86
CA THR A 97 -10.82 -7.01 -24.49
C THR A 97 -11.85 -7.05 -23.37
N GLU A 98 -13.01 -7.66 -23.64
CA GLU A 98 -14.01 -7.93 -22.60
C GLU A 98 -13.36 -8.74 -21.48
N MET A 99 -13.42 -8.23 -20.24
CA MET A 99 -12.95 -8.96 -19.07
C MET A 99 -13.75 -10.25 -18.90
N THR A 100 -13.05 -11.35 -18.68
CA THR A 100 -13.67 -12.64 -18.42
C THR A 100 -14.36 -12.64 -17.04
N SER A 101 -15.37 -13.50 -16.88
CA SER A 101 -16.07 -13.68 -15.58
C SER A 101 -15.10 -14.10 -14.45
N GLU A 102 -14.05 -14.84 -14.79
CA GLU A 102 -13.00 -15.27 -13.87
C GLU A 102 -12.16 -14.07 -13.39
N GLU A 103 -11.74 -13.19 -14.31
CA GLU A 103 -11.02 -11.96 -13.98
C GLU A 103 -11.84 -11.02 -13.10
N LEU A 104 -13.13 -10.87 -13.39
CA LEU A 104 -14.04 -10.06 -12.56
C LEU A 104 -14.14 -10.62 -11.13
N SER A 105 -14.22 -11.93 -10.98
CA SER A 105 -14.26 -12.60 -9.67
C SER A 105 -12.95 -12.41 -8.91
N ALA A 106 -11.82 -12.50 -9.61
CA ALA A 106 -10.49 -12.24 -9.05
C ALA A 106 -10.35 -10.79 -8.56
N ILE A 107 -10.80 -9.81 -9.36
CA ILE A 107 -10.79 -8.38 -8.98
C ILE A 107 -11.67 -8.13 -7.76
N GLN A 108 -12.85 -8.74 -7.68
CA GLN A 108 -13.73 -8.61 -6.52
C GLN A 108 -13.08 -9.16 -5.25
N LEU A 109 -12.43 -10.32 -5.33
CA LEU A 109 -11.70 -10.91 -4.20
C LEU A 109 -10.52 -10.03 -3.78
N ALA A 110 -9.72 -9.55 -4.73
CA ALA A 110 -8.58 -8.67 -4.47
C ALA A 110 -9.03 -7.34 -3.85
N PHE A 111 -10.14 -6.78 -4.33
CA PHE A 111 -10.70 -5.56 -3.78
C PHE A 111 -11.23 -5.75 -2.36
N ALA A 112 -11.90 -6.86 -2.08
CA ALA A 112 -12.30 -7.20 -0.71
C ALA A 112 -11.07 -7.32 0.22
N ALA A 113 -9.94 -7.84 -0.27
CA ALA A 113 -8.70 -7.85 0.50
C ALA A 113 -8.16 -6.44 0.78
N LEU A 114 -8.37 -5.47 -0.13
CA LEU A 114 -8.03 -4.07 0.10
C LEU A 114 -8.91 -3.42 1.17
N THR A 115 -10.23 -3.56 1.07
CA THR A 115 -11.18 -2.81 1.90
C THR A 115 -11.44 -3.49 3.24
N ASP A 116 -11.66 -4.80 3.21
CA ASP A 116 -12.05 -5.59 4.38
C ASP A 116 -10.86 -6.33 5.00
N GLY A 117 -9.77 -6.53 4.23
CA GLY A 117 -8.52 -7.12 4.70
C GLY A 117 -7.58 -6.11 5.37
N ASN A 118 -6.29 -6.44 5.42
CA ASN A 118 -5.24 -5.63 6.06
C ASN A 118 -4.23 -5.04 5.05
N VAL A 119 -4.55 -5.08 3.76
CA VAL A 119 -3.60 -4.68 2.71
C VAL A 119 -3.30 -3.20 2.77
N ILE A 120 -4.32 -2.35 2.88
CA ILE A 120 -4.15 -0.89 2.98
C ILE A 120 -3.51 -0.54 4.33
N GLU A 121 -3.89 -1.18 5.43
CA GLU A 121 -3.23 -0.99 6.72
C GLU A 121 -1.71 -1.22 6.64
N ALA A 122 -1.29 -2.27 5.95
CA ALA A 122 0.13 -2.57 5.80
C ALA A 122 0.89 -1.41 5.10
N THR A 123 0.28 -0.73 4.12
CA THR A 123 0.91 0.39 3.41
C THR A 123 0.96 1.70 4.22
N PHE A 124 0.40 1.71 5.43
CA PHE A 124 0.52 2.78 6.42
C PHE A 124 1.28 2.34 7.68
N GLY A 125 1.89 1.14 7.68
CA GLY A 125 2.63 0.65 8.85
C GLY A 125 1.73 0.24 10.01
N VAL A 126 0.46 -0.05 9.74
CA VAL A 126 -0.50 -0.51 10.74
C VAL A 126 -0.35 -2.02 10.94
N GLU A 127 0.27 -2.40 12.07
CA GLU A 127 0.41 -3.80 12.47
C GLU A 127 -0.93 -4.41 12.89
N SER A 128 -1.33 -5.50 12.22
CA SER A 128 -2.52 -6.29 12.61
C SER A 128 -2.15 -7.33 13.65
N THR A 129 -2.90 -7.39 14.76
CA THR A 129 -2.76 -8.43 15.80
C THR A 129 -3.57 -9.68 15.52
N GLY A 130 -4.24 -9.77 14.36
CA GLY A 130 -5.20 -10.84 14.09
C GLY A 130 -6.45 -10.79 14.98
N GLY A 131 -6.74 -9.63 15.59
CA GLY A 131 -7.91 -9.41 16.44
C GLY A 131 -8.42 -7.95 16.40
N LEU A 132 -9.50 -7.68 17.14
CA LEU A 132 -10.16 -6.36 17.19
C LEU A 132 -9.31 -5.23 17.79
N LYS A 133 -8.14 -5.54 18.36
CA LYS A 133 -7.30 -4.57 19.07
C LYS A 133 -6.14 -4.11 18.21
N ARG A 134 -5.92 -2.78 18.17
CA ARG A 134 -4.74 -2.18 17.56
C ARG A 134 -3.46 -2.66 18.25
N HIS A 135 -2.39 -2.86 17.49
CA HIS A 135 -1.09 -3.12 18.09
C HIS A 135 -0.60 -1.89 18.85
N LYS A 136 0.17 -2.09 19.92
CA LYS A 136 0.65 -0.99 20.77
C LYS A 136 1.62 -0.04 20.05
N ASN A 137 2.26 -0.52 18.99
CA ASN A 137 3.24 0.25 18.21
C ASN A 137 2.61 1.00 17.03
N THR A 138 1.31 0.81 16.77
CA THR A 138 0.63 1.50 15.68
C THR A 138 0.37 2.95 16.06
N SER A 139 0.92 3.88 15.28
CA SER A 139 0.58 5.31 15.39
C SER A 139 -0.90 5.53 15.12
N GLU A 140 -1.55 6.33 15.97
CA GLU A 140 -2.95 6.73 15.77
C GLU A 140 -3.14 7.47 14.43
N VAL A 141 -2.14 8.25 14.02
CA VAL A 141 -2.14 8.96 12.74
C VAL A 141 -2.16 7.97 11.57
N ALA A 142 -1.29 6.96 11.59
CA ALA A 142 -1.22 5.93 10.56
C ALA A 142 -2.53 5.14 10.45
N TYR A 143 -3.10 4.74 11.59
CA TYR A 143 -4.38 4.03 11.63
C TYR A 143 -5.53 4.87 11.08
N ASN A 144 -5.61 6.15 11.46
CA ASN A 144 -6.67 7.02 10.98
C ASN A 144 -6.51 7.33 9.48
N ALA A 145 -5.27 7.50 9.00
CA ALA A 145 -4.97 7.70 7.59
C ALA A 145 -5.35 6.47 6.76
N SER A 146 -4.98 5.26 7.19
CA SER A 146 -5.35 4.03 6.48
C SER A 146 -6.87 3.83 6.42
N LYS A 147 -7.57 4.11 7.53
CA LYS A 147 -9.03 4.04 7.58
C LYS A 147 -9.68 5.06 6.64
N ALA A 148 -9.15 6.28 6.57
CA ALA A 148 -9.64 7.30 5.66
C ALA A 148 -9.41 6.92 4.19
N ALA A 149 -8.22 6.40 3.86
CA ALA A 149 -7.91 5.89 2.52
C ALA A 149 -8.85 4.76 2.10
N LYS A 150 -9.08 3.78 3.00
CA LYS A 150 -10.06 2.70 2.79
C LYS A 150 -11.45 3.24 2.48
N GLN A 151 -11.95 4.12 3.33
CA GLN A 151 -13.28 4.67 3.19
C GLN A 151 -13.44 5.41 1.85
N ALA A 152 -12.45 6.23 1.48
CA ALA A 152 -12.48 6.96 0.22
C ALA A 152 -12.46 6.04 -1.01
N ILE A 153 -11.64 4.97 -0.99
CA ILE A 153 -11.61 3.97 -2.06
C ILE A 153 -12.96 3.23 -2.15
N MET A 154 -13.53 2.84 -1.00
CA MET A 154 -14.84 2.17 -0.95
C MET A 154 -15.94 3.07 -1.54
N ASP A 155 -16.03 4.32 -1.08
CA ASP A 155 -17.05 5.26 -1.52
C ASP A 155 -16.94 5.55 -3.02
N ALA A 156 -15.72 5.77 -3.52
CA ALA A 156 -15.44 5.99 -4.93
C ALA A 156 -15.74 4.76 -5.82
N ALA A 157 -15.61 3.55 -5.29
CA ALA A 157 -15.84 2.31 -6.01
C ALA A 157 -17.32 1.86 -6.05
N ILE A 158 -18.21 2.48 -5.26
CA ILE A 158 -19.66 2.22 -5.32
C ILE A 158 -20.23 2.54 -6.71
N PRO A 159 -19.98 3.73 -7.30
CA PRO A 159 -20.54 4.08 -8.61
C PRO A 159 -19.74 3.51 -9.80
N SER A 160 -18.53 2.97 -9.60
CA SER A 160 -17.65 2.59 -10.71
C SER A 160 -16.78 1.37 -10.44
N ASP A 161 -17.02 0.30 -11.21
CA ASP A 161 -16.17 -0.89 -11.20
C ASP A 161 -14.76 -0.63 -11.75
N SER A 162 -14.57 0.40 -12.59
CA SER A 162 -13.24 0.75 -13.09
C SER A 162 -12.34 1.33 -12.01
N ILE A 163 -12.90 2.05 -11.02
CA ILE A 163 -12.15 2.52 -9.85
C ILE A 163 -11.73 1.33 -8.98
N ARG A 164 -12.60 0.32 -8.87
CA ARG A 164 -12.28 -0.94 -8.17
C ARG A 164 -11.07 -1.63 -8.80
N GLN A 165 -11.12 -1.81 -10.11
CA GLN A 165 -10.03 -2.42 -10.87
C GLN A 165 -8.74 -1.59 -10.75
N LEU A 166 -8.84 -0.26 -10.94
CA LEU A 166 -7.69 0.64 -10.84
C LEU A 166 -7.06 0.57 -9.45
N ALA A 167 -7.86 0.51 -8.38
CA ALA A 167 -7.35 0.34 -7.02
C ALA A 167 -6.55 -0.96 -6.89
N VAL A 168 -7.12 -2.09 -7.33
CA VAL A 168 -6.41 -3.39 -7.31
C VAL A 168 -5.10 -3.34 -8.08
N GLU A 169 -5.12 -2.81 -9.31
CA GLU A 169 -3.92 -2.69 -10.15
C GLU A 169 -2.84 -1.78 -9.53
N THR A 170 -3.24 -0.64 -8.96
CA THR A 170 -2.33 0.28 -8.27
C THR A 170 -1.66 -0.41 -7.08
N TYR A 171 -2.40 -1.15 -6.26
CA TYR A 171 -1.82 -1.86 -5.11
C TYR A 171 -0.96 -3.07 -5.54
N ILE A 172 -1.33 -3.80 -6.60
CA ILE A 172 -0.45 -4.82 -7.22
C ILE A 172 0.89 -4.18 -7.59
N LYS A 173 0.85 -3.02 -8.27
CA LYS A 173 2.05 -2.29 -8.68
C LYS A 173 2.86 -1.81 -7.47
N ALA A 174 2.20 -1.37 -6.40
CA ALA A 174 2.85 -0.97 -5.17
C ALA A 174 3.67 -2.11 -4.54
N PHE A 175 3.09 -3.30 -4.39
CA PHE A 175 3.83 -4.46 -3.86
C PHE A 175 4.90 -4.98 -4.82
N GLU A 176 4.69 -4.86 -6.13
CA GLU A 176 5.73 -5.15 -7.13
C GLU A 176 6.94 -4.21 -6.97
N ILE A 177 6.73 -2.93 -6.66
CA ILE A 177 7.80 -1.97 -6.34
C ILE A 177 8.53 -2.38 -5.06
N VAL A 178 7.81 -2.75 -3.99
CA VAL A 178 8.41 -3.22 -2.72
C VAL A 178 9.25 -4.49 -2.94
N VAL A 179 8.72 -5.47 -3.67
CA VAL A 179 9.43 -6.70 -4.04
C VAL A 179 10.68 -6.38 -4.85
N THR A 180 10.57 -5.48 -5.84
CA THR A 180 11.69 -5.00 -6.66
C THR A 180 12.75 -4.31 -5.83
N TYR A 181 12.36 -3.49 -4.86
CA TYR A 181 13.23 -2.83 -3.91
C TYR A 181 14.04 -3.84 -3.10
N HIS A 182 13.39 -4.87 -2.54
CA HIS A 182 14.07 -5.97 -1.82
C HIS A 182 15.03 -6.76 -2.70
N ILE A 183 14.64 -7.05 -3.96
CA ILE A 183 15.54 -7.68 -4.94
C ILE A 183 16.78 -6.81 -5.16
N ASN A 184 16.61 -5.51 -5.39
CA ASN A 184 17.71 -4.59 -5.62
C ASN A 184 18.64 -4.51 -4.40
N LEU A 185 18.07 -4.42 -3.19
CA LEU A 185 18.84 -4.42 -1.94
C LEU A 185 19.69 -5.68 -1.77
N SER A 186 19.14 -6.86 -2.11
CA SER A 186 19.86 -8.13 -2.00
C SER A 186 21.09 -8.22 -2.93
N THR A 187 21.17 -7.38 -3.96
CA THR A 187 22.33 -7.31 -4.87
C THR A 187 23.43 -6.39 -4.38
N VAL A 188 23.20 -5.58 -3.34
CA VAL A 188 24.18 -4.63 -2.82
C VAL A 188 25.09 -5.34 -1.82
N GLY A 189 26.39 -5.39 -2.13
CA GLY A 189 27.38 -5.86 -1.17
C GLY A 189 27.47 -4.95 0.05
N PHE A 190 27.78 -5.53 1.22
CA PHE A 190 27.82 -4.87 2.54
C PHE A 190 28.53 -3.51 2.54
N ILE A 191 29.67 -3.38 1.85
CA ILE A 191 30.47 -2.15 1.83
C ILE A 191 29.76 -0.98 1.12
N THR A 192 28.95 -1.26 0.10
CA THR A 192 28.25 -0.22 -0.68
C THR A 192 26.82 0.07 -0.19
N TRP A 193 26.43 -0.52 0.94
CA TRP A 193 25.06 -0.50 1.43
C TRP A 193 24.55 0.91 1.73
N CYS A 194 25.27 1.72 2.50
CA CYS A 194 24.77 3.02 2.96
C CYS A 194 24.39 4.00 1.83
N PHE A 195 25.21 4.11 0.78
CA PHE A 195 24.94 5.04 -0.33
C PHE A 195 23.93 4.51 -1.34
N LYS A 196 23.96 3.21 -1.62
CA LYS A 196 23.05 2.61 -2.61
C LYS A 196 21.66 2.35 -2.03
N HIS A 197 21.57 2.08 -0.73
CA HIS A 197 20.30 1.89 -0.03
C HIS A 197 19.41 3.12 -0.15
N GLN A 198 19.95 4.31 0.18
CA GLN A 198 19.19 5.55 0.08
C GLN A 198 18.69 5.79 -1.35
N LYS A 199 19.58 5.64 -2.35
CA LYS A 199 19.21 5.79 -3.76
C LYS A 199 18.06 4.86 -4.16
N PHE A 200 18.11 3.59 -3.76
CA PHE A 200 17.03 2.65 -4.07
C PHE A 200 15.74 2.95 -3.31
N ARG A 201 15.83 3.44 -2.08
CA ARG A 201 14.67 3.87 -1.30
C ARG A 201 13.99 5.07 -1.97
N ASP A 202 14.76 6.10 -2.32
CA ASP A 202 14.25 7.31 -2.97
C ASP A 202 13.58 6.97 -4.31
N THR A 203 14.23 6.14 -5.14
CA THR A 203 13.65 5.70 -6.43
C THR A 203 12.35 4.92 -6.23
N ALA A 204 12.30 4.00 -5.26
CA ALA A 204 11.11 3.22 -5.01
C ALA A 204 9.96 4.07 -4.42
N ALA A 205 10.28 5.07 -3.59
CA ALA A 205 9.30 6.02 -3.06
C ALA A 205 8.70 6.89 -4.18
N ASP A 206 9.51 7.39 -5.10
CA ASP A 206 9.05 8.15 -6.26
C ASP A 206 8.15 7.29 -7.17
N GLU A 207 8.54 6.03 -7.43
CA GLU A 207 7.75 5.08 -8.20
C GLU A 207 6.40 4.76 -7.53
N LEU A 208 6.38 4.60 -6.20
CA LEU A 208 5.15 4.40 -5.43
C LEU A 208 4.22 5.60 -5.58
N MET A 209 4.70 6.81 -5.33
CA MET A 209 3.88 8.02 -5.46
C MET A 209 3.34 8.20 -6.88
N SER A 210 4.18 7.93 -7.89
CA SER A 210 3.75 7.97 -9.30
C SER A 210 2.69 6.91 -9.62
N ALA A 211 2.75 5.72 -9.03
CA ALA A 211 1.77 4.66 -9.26
C ALA A 211 0.38 5.00 -8.69
N PHE A 212 0.31 5.76 -7.60
CA PHE A 212 -0.94 6.16 -6.95
C PHE A 212 -1.59 7.41 -7.55
N GLY A 213 -0.88 8.18 -8.38
CA GLY A 213 -1.41 9.40 -9.02
C GLY A 213 -2.76 9.20 -9.72
N PRO A 214 -2.88 8.25 -10.68
CA PRO A 214 -4.13 8.02 -11.39
C PRO A 214 -5.30 7.62 -10.48
N LEU A 215 -5.05 6.81 -9.45
CA LEU A 215 -6.09 6.40 -8.50
C LEU A 215 -6.55 7.58 -7.65
N ALA A 216 -5.63 8.42 -7.18
CA ALA A 216 -5.95 9.61 -6.41
C ALA A 216 -6.79 10.61 -7.22
N GLU A 217 -6.44 10.82 -8.50
CA GLU A 217 -7.22 11.64 -9.43
C GLU A 217 -8.63 11.07 -9.66
N ALA A 218 -8.74 9.75 -9.86
CA ALA A 218 -10.03 9.09 -10.07
C ALA A 218 -10.95 9.19 -8.84
N ILE A 219 -10.40 9.01 -7.62
CA ILE A 219 -11.16 9.17 -6.37
C ILE A 219 -11.58 10.63 -6.20
N ALA A 220 -10.68 11.59 -6.44
CA ALA A 220 -11.01 13.01 -6.33
C ALA A 220 -12.11 13.44 -7.33
N ALA A 221 -12.18 12.83 -8.50
CA ALA A 221 -13.22 13.09 -9.49
C ALA A 221 -14.58 12.43 -9.16
N SER A 222 -14.60 11.47 -8.24
CA SER A 222 -15.82 10.75 -7.85
C SER A 222 -16.59 11.36 -6.67
N ILE A 223 -15.95 12.30 -5.94
CA ILE A 223 -16.50 13.02 -4.78
C ILE A 223 -17.15 14.32 -5.26
#